data_AF-A0AAU7DVV3-F1
#
_entry.id   AF-A0AAU7DVV3-F1
#
_cell.length_a   1.000
_cell.length_b   1.000
_cell.length_c   1.000
_cell.angle_alpha   90.00
_cell.angle_beta   90.00
_cell.angle_gamma   90.00
#
_symmetry.space_group_name_H-M   'P 1'
#
loop_
_entity.id
_entity.type
_entity.pdbx_description
1 polymer ?
#
loop_
_entity_poly.entity_id
_entity_poly.type
_entity_poly.pdbx_seq_one_letter_code
_entity_poly.pdbx_strand_id
1 'polypeptide(L)'
;MSQPHAPGDPTAAFRPQAMGQQGLSHSDAELLSKMRRRWLLWSIVPVLAALVTIGFVLYTLAWNGLGSQKYNAQDYAGASSNFGKNTGWKPAQQWVAHFNEGTSTLAGGGYLRAIELLDSAKEKAPKLDPEVDYSQLEESQMPPVCMINANLSIAWALSGNNAFDEGQPFLEEFRAVLASMTTAKTPTAYADLLGSLQPIADDGIAKFTKAKEAYDKALEIRNEFKCPDPHGAAEALAEASQKAQDAIDELSNPQLPPPPQEQQEEEQEPEPDQGEGNEGEQGQGEQGEGGQDEQESPAEPDDNPGESSGGGGNLTPDEQARQDLLHEQNKAGQRERDATEGYMGGYEYTPKQW
;
A
#
# COMPACT_ATOMS: atom_id res chain seq x y z
N MET A 1 13.01 73.80 -30.90
CA MET A 1 14.37 73.42 -31.35
C MET A 1 14.22 72.59 -32.64
N SER A 2 13.63 73.15 -33.70
CA SER A 2 14.25 73.77 -34.89
C SER A 2 15.73 73.48 -35.21
N GLN A 3 15.90 72.74 -36.33
CA GLN A 3 16.84 72.94 -37.46
C GLN A 3 18.33 72.47 -37.32
N PRO A 4 19.09 72.29 -38.43
CA PRO A 4 18.87 71.42 -39.61
C PRO A 4 20.20 70.90 -40.28
N HIS A 5 20.10 70.23 -41.44
CA HIS A 5 21.07 70.11 -42.58
C HIS A 5 22.52 69.61 -42.31
N ALA A 6 23.19 68.80 -43.15
CA ALA A 6 23.19 68.75 -44.61
C ALA A 6 23.74 67.39 -45.14
N PRO A 7 23.49 67.07 -46.42
CA PRO A 7 23.91 65.84 -47.10
C PRO A 7 25.28 65.97 -47.78
N GLY A 8 26.02 64.87 -47.86
CA GLY A 8 27.27 64.74 -48.62
C GLY A 8 27.14 63.60 -49.64
N ASP A 9 27.09 64.00 -50.89
CA ASP A 9 27.00 63.20 -52.13
C ASP A 9 28.43 62.82 -52.61
N PRO A 10 28.67 62.30 -53.83
CA PRO A 10 28.62 60.90 -54.24
C PRO A 10 29.99 60.37 -54.75
N THR A 11 29.98 59.13 -55.27
CA THR A 11 30.93 58.61 -56.28
C THR A 11 32.41 58.46 -55.88
N ALA A 12 32.72 57.36 -55.18
CA ALA A 12 34.01 56.69 -55.31
C ALA A 12 33.83 55.42 -56.15
N ALA A 13 34.20 55.52 -57.43
CA ALA A 13 34.27 54.40 -58.36
C ALA A 13 35.33 53.39 -57.88
N PHE A 14 34.89 52.33 -57.20
CA PHE A 14 35.73 51.18 -56.91
C PHE A 14 35.91 50.36 -58.19
N ARG A 15 37.09 50.49 -58.80
CA ARG A 15 37.59 49.56 -59.83
C ARG A 15 37.59 48.14 -59.27
N PRO A 16 36.98 47.14 -59.95
CA PRO A 16 37.26 45.76 -59.64
C PRO A 16 38.70 45.47 -60.05
N GLN A 17 39.62 45.37 -59.09
CA GLN A 17 40.87 44.67 -59.33
C GLN A 17 40.51 43.19 -59.53
N ALA A 18 40.66 42.73 -60.76
CA ALA A 18 40.77 41.32 -61.09
C ALA A 18 42.04 40.78 -60.42
N MET A 19 41.96 40.45 -59.12
CA MET A 19 42.96 39.63 -58.47
C MET A 19 42.88 38.23 -59.09
N GLY A 20 44.02 37.80 -59.62
CA GLY A 20 44.16 36.59 -60.41
C GLY A 20 43.56 35.36 -59.72
N GLN A 21 42.91 34.54 -60.54
CA GLN A 21 42.72 33.12 -60.27
C GLN A 21 44.10 32.45 -60.15
N GLN A 22 44.74 32.56 -58.99
CA GLN A 22 45.75 31.61 -58.59
C GLN A 22 44.98 30.34 -58.24
N GLY A 23 44.96 29.41 -59.20
CA GLY A 23 44.38 28.08 -58.99
C GLY A 23 45.01 27.47 -57.76
N LEU A 24 44.17 27.19 -56.75
CA LEU A 24 44.54 26.35 -55.61
C LEU A 24 45.25 25.12 -56.17
N SER A 25 46.51 24.94 -55.79
CA SER A 25 47.29 23.79 -56.21
C SER A 25 46.52 22.52 -55.82
N HIS A 26 46.59 21.47 -56.65
CA HIS A 26 45.80 20.25 -56.44
C HIS A 26 46.02 19.64 -55.03
N SER A 27 47.18 19.90 -54.43
CA SER A 27 47.58 19.58 -53.06
C SER A 27 46.84 20.36 -51.96
N ASP A 28 46.54 21.64 -52.16
CA ASP A 28 45.85 22.46 -51.16
C ASP A 28 44.36 22.09 -51.07
N ALA A 29 43.76 21.74 -52.22
CA ALA A 29 42.40 21.23 -52.28
C ALA A 29 42.25 19.90 -51.53
N GLU A 30 43.25 19.00 -51.62
CA GLU A 30 43.26 17.75 -50.86
C GLU A 30 43.35 17.98 -49.34
N LEU A 31 44.25 18.86 -48.89
CA LEU A 31 44.43 19.15 -47.45
C LEU A 31 43.17 19.79 -46.83
N LEU A 32 42.56 20.74 -47.53
CA LEU A 32 41.31 21.37 -47.12
C LEU A 32 40.15 20.35 -47.06
N SER A 33 40.08 19.40 -48.00
CA SER A 33 39.07 18.34 -47.97
C SER A 33 39.21 17.41 -46.76
N LYS A 34 40.45 17.04 -46.39
CA LYS A 34 40.75 16.19 -45.22
C LYS A 34 40.45 16.91 -43.90
N MET A 35 40.78 18.20 -43.80
CA MET A 35 40.45 19.03 -42.63
C MET A 35 38.95 19.25 -42.47
N ARG A 36 38.22 19.55 -43.55
CA ARG A 36 36.75 19.66 -43.54
C ARG A 36 36.08 18.36 -43.11
N ARG A 37 36.56 17.21 -43.58
CA ARG A 37 36.02 15.89 -43.20
C ARG A 37 36.24 15.57 -41.72
N ARG A 38 37.42 15.92 -41.17
CA ARG A 38 37.67 15.79 -39.73
C ARG A 38 36.79 16.71 -38.89
N TRP A 39 36.60 17.96 -39.32
CA TRP A 39 35.71 18.90 -38.64
C TRP A 39 34.23 18.46 -38.66
N LEU A 40 33.76 17.92 -39.79
CA LEU A 40 32.41 17.36 -39.90
C LEU A 40 32.22 16.13 -39.00
N LEU A 41 33.21 15.25 -38.89
CA LEU A 41 33.13 14.11 -37.98
C LEU A 41 33.08 14.54 -36.51
N TRP A 42 33.79 15.62 -36.15
CA TRP A 42 33.73 16.21 -34.80
C TRP A 42 32.40 16.90 -34.50
N SER A 43 31.68 17.43 -35.50
CA SER A 43 30.35 18.00 -35.30
C SER A 43 29.22 16.96 -35.34
N ILE A 44 29.41 15.83 -36.02
CA ILE A 44 28.43 14.74 -36.08
C ILE A 44 28.26 14.08 -34.70
N VAL A 45 29.35 13.86 -33.95
CA VAL A 45 29.29 13.22 -32.62
C VAL A 45 28.36 13.95 -31.64
N PRO A 46 28.47 15.27 -31.39
CA PRO A 46 27.57 15.98 -30.48
C PRO A 46 26.13 16.02 -31.00
N VAL A 47 25.92 16.07 -32.32
CA VAL A 47 24.56 16.02 -32.91
C VAL A 47 23.92 14.65 -32.68
N LEU A 48 24.64 13.56 -32.90
CA LEU A 48 24.14 12.21 -32.61
C LEU A 48 23.88 12.02 -31.11
N ALA A 49 24.78 12.49 -30.25
CA ALA A 49 24.57 12.45 -28.80
C ALA A 49 23.32 13.24 -28.37
N ALA A 50 23.08 14.41 -28.97
CA ALA A 50 21.87 15.20 -28.73
C ALA A 50 20.61 14.46 -29.20
N LEU A 51 20.62 13.87 -30.40
CA LEU A 51 19.48 13.11 -30.93
C LEU A 51 19.15 11.88 -30.06
N VAL A 52 20.17 11.15 -29.60
CA VAL A 52 19.97 10.02 -28.68
C VAL A 52 19.38 10.51 -27.35
N THR A 53 19.90 11.60 -26.80
CA THR A 53 19.36 12.20 -25.57
C THR A 53 17.90 12.61 -25.74
N ILE A 54 17.55 13.28 -26.85
CA ILE A 54 16.18 13.70 -27.16
C ILE A 54 15.26 12.48 -27.30
N GLY A 55 15.67 11.46 -28.07
CA GLY A 55 14.89 10.24 -28.23
C GLY A 55 14.63 9.54 -26.90
N PHE A 56 15.61 9.54 -26.00
CA PHE A 56 15.47 8.96 -24.67
C PHE A 56 14.56 9.79 -23.75
N VAL A 57 14.70 11.12 -23.76
CA VAL A 57 13.80 12.01 -23.02
C VAL A 57 12.36 11.80 -23.47
N LEU A 58 12.09 11.76 -24.78
CA LEU A 58 10.77 11.47 -25.32
C LEU A 58 10.25 10.08 -24.91
N TYR A 59 11.11 9.06 -24.90
CA TYR A 59 10.77 7.73 -24.41
C TYR A 59 10.33 7.76 -22.93
N THR A 60 11.08 8.43 -22.06
CA THR A 60 10.72 8.52 -20.63
C THR A 60 9.43 9.30 -20.39
N LEU A 61 9.24 10.42 -21.10
CA LEU A 61 8.01 11.22 -21.04
C LEU A 61 6.80 10.41 -21.51
N ALA A 62 6.95 9.60 -22.57
CA ALA A 62 5.88 8.75 -23.06
C ALA A 62 5.46 7.70 -22.02
N TRP A 63 6.41 6.98 -21.39
CA TRP A 63 6.07 5.98 -20.38
C TRP A 63 5.56 6.59 -19.07
N ASN A 64 6.10 7.73 -18.65
CA ASN A 64 5.55 8.46 -17.50
C ASN A 64 4.12 8.92 -17.78
N GLY A 65 3.85 9.51 -18.96
CA GLY A 65 2.50 9.93 -19.35
C GLY A 65 1.51 8.77 -19.41
N LEU A 66 1.91 7.63 -19.99
CA LEU A 66 1.09 6.42 -20.01
C LEU A 66 0.89 5.83 -18.60
N GLY A 67 1.90 5.90 -17.73
CA GLY A 67 1.79 5.50 -16.33
C GLY A 67 0.78 6.36 -15.58
N SER A 68 0.90 7.69 -15.67
CA SER A 68 -0.03 8.64 -15.06
C SER A 68 -1.46 8.49 -15.58
N GLN A 69 -1.64 8.30 -16.90
CA GLN A 69 -2.97 8.06 -17.47
C GLN A 69 -3.61 6.81 -16.88
N LYS A 70 -2.85 5.71 -16.75
CA LYS A 70 -3.33 4.47 -16.16
C LYS A 70 -3.62 4.61 -14.67
N TYR A 71 -2.76 5.31 -13.93
CA TYR A 71 -2.96 5.59 -12.52
C TYR A 71 -4.28 6.34 -12.30
N ASN A 72 -4.53 7.39 -13.08
CA ASN A 72 -5.77 8.18 -13.02
C ASN A 72 -7.00 7.37 -13.46
N ALA A 73 -6.81 6.35 -14.30
CA ALA A 73 -7.85 5.40 -14.69
C ALA A 73 -8.00 4.23 -13.68
N GLN A 74 -7.33 4.29 -12.52
CA GLN A 74 -7.28 3.26 -11.49
C GLN A 74 -6.73 1.90 -11.98
N ASP A 75 -6.07 1.86 -13.14
CA ASP A 75 -5.28 0.71 -13.62
C ASP A 75 -3.88 0.75 -12.98
N TYR A 76 -3.83 0.52 -11.67
CA TYR A 76 -2.61 0.63 -10.87
C TYR A 76 -1.54 -0.39 -11.27
N ALA A 77 -1.93 -1.60 -11.64
CA ALA A 77 -1.01 -2.63 -12.13
C ALA A 77 -0.36 -2.20 -13.46
N GLY A 78 -1.16 -1.68 -14.40
CA GLY A 78 -0.66 -1.15 -15.65
C GLY A 78 0.17 0.12 -15.47
N ALA A 79 -0.19 0.98 -14.51
CA ALA A 79 0.59 2.16 -14.14
C ALA A 79 1.98 1.78 -13.60
N SER A 80 2.03 0.86 -12.63
CA SER A 80 3.26 0.31 -12.06
C SER A 80 4.16 -0.28 -13.16
N SER A 81 3.60 -1.11 -14.05
CA SER A 81 4.35 -1.67 -15.19
C SER A 81 4.96 -0.59 -16.11
N ASN A 82 4.23 0.50 -16.38
CA ASN A 82 4.71 1.58 -17.22
C ASN A 82 5.77 2.45 -16.53
N PHE A 83 5.60 2.77 -15.25
CA PHE A 83 6.62 3.49 -14.48
C PHE A 83 7.90 2.66 -14.31
N GLY A 84 7.78 1.35 -14.11
CA GLY A 84 8.91 0.43 -13.98
C GLY A 84 9.84 0.42 -15.20
N LYS A 85 9.34 0.74 -16.40
CA LYS A 85 10.16 0.85 -17.64
C LYS A 85 11.19 1.97 -17.59
N ASN A 86 11.08 2.91 -16.64
CA ASN A 86 11.99 4.04 -16.47
C ASN A 86 13.07 3.80 -15.40
N THR A 87 13.04 2.70 -14.64
CA THR A 87 13.96 2.44 -13.49
C THR A 87 15.41 2.14 -13.87
N GLY A 88 15.68 1.75 -15.12
CA GLY A 88 17.02 1.40 -15.60
C GLY A 88 17.91 2.57 -16.04
N TRP A 89 17.38 3.80 -16.04
CA TRP A 89 18.12 4.98 -16.49
C TRP A 89 18.66 5.80 -15.32
N LYS A 90 19.71 6.59 -15.59
CA LYS A 90 20.26 7.58 -14.66
C LYS A 90 19.86 9.02 -15.08
N PRO A 91 18.56 9.41 -15.05
CA PRO A 91 18.24 10.83 -15.09
C PRO A 91 18.84 11.54 -13.88
N ALA A 92 18.82 12.87 -13.92
CA ALA A 92 19.09 13.72 -12.76
C ALA A 92 18.21 13.39 -11.53
N GLN A 93 17.09 12.67 -11.70
CA GLN A 93 16.15 12.32 -10.64
C GLN A 93 15.80 10.82 -10.64
N GLN A 94 16.74 9.97 -10.23
CA GLN A 94 16.56 8.51 -10.23
C GLN A 94 15.44 8.02 -9.29
N TRP A 95 15.10 8.80 -8.27
CA TRP A 95 14.06 8.45 -7.30
C TRP A 95 12.65 8.46 -7.90
N VAL A 96 12.38 9.25 -8.95
CA VAL A 96 11.02 9.46 -9.49
C VAL A 96 10.41 8.18 -10.06
N ALA A 97 11.19 7.40 -10.82
CA ALA A 97 10.68 6.16 -11.41
C ALA A 97 10.27 5.15 -10.31
N HIS A 98 11.12 4.99 -9.30
CA HIS A 98 10.85 4.14 -8.15
C HIS A 98 9.68 4.65 -7.31
N PHE A 99 9.58 5.96 -7.09
CA PHE A 99 8.48 6.58 -6.36
C PHE A 99 7.14 6.35 -7.08
N ASN A 100 7.07 6.57 -8.40
CA ASN A 100 5.84 6.39 -9.17
C ASN A 100 5.42 4.91 -9.26
N GLU A 101 6.37 4.00 -9.49
CA GLU A 101 6.11 2.56 -9.47
C GLU A 101 5.65 2.10 -8.08
N GLY A 102 6.33 2.54 -7.02
CA GLY A 102 6.00 2.23 -5.64
C GLY A 102 4.63 2.74 -5.23
N THR A 103 4.29 3.98 -5.57
CA THR A 103 2.99 4.60 -5.29
C THR A 103 1.86 3.90 -6.05
N SER A 104 2.07 3.56 -7.32
CA SER A 104 1.11 2.76 -8.09
C SER A 104 0.92 1.37 -7.49
N THR A 105 2.01 0.73 -7.07
CA THR A 105 1.96 -0.59 -6.45
C THR A 105 1.24 -0.54 -5.10
N LEU A 106 1.47 0.52 -4.31
CA LEU A 106 0.77 0.79 -3.05
C LEU A 106 -0.74 0.92 -3.27
N ALA A 107 -1.15 1.76 -4.23
CA ALA A 107 -2.56 1.95 -4.56
C ALA A 107 -3.24 0.65 -5.05
N GLY A 108 -2.48 -0.24 -5.70
CA GLY A 108 -2.92 -1.58 -6.09
C GLY A 108 -2.90 -2.64 -4.99
N GLY A 109 -2.58 -2.30 -3.73
CA GLY A 109 -2.55 -3.24 -2.60
C GLY A 109 -1.25 -4.06 -2.47
N GLY A 110 -0.23 -3.78 -3.28
CA GLY A 110 1.05 -4.50 -3.27
C GLY A 110 2.03 -4.01 -2.20
N TYR A 111 1.66 -4.03 -0.92
CA TYR A 111 2.38 -3.33 0.15
C TYR A 111 3.86 -3.69 0.27
N LEU A 112 4.22 -4.98 0.28
CA LEU A 112 5.61 -5.42 0.41
C LEU A 112 6.48 -4.92 -0.76
N ARG A 113 5.96 -5.01 -1.99
CA ARG A 113 6.65 -4.52 -3.17
C ARG A 113 6.73 -2.99 -3.19
N ALA A 114 5.69 -2.32 -2.73
CA ALA A 114 5.69 -0.87 -2.58
C ALA A 114 6.76 -0.39 -1.59
N ILE A 115 6.93 -1.09 -0.45
CA ILE A 115 7.99 -0.81 0.54
C ILE A 115 9.37 -0.86 -0.14
N GLU A 116 9.71 -1.95 -0.84
CA GLU A 116 10.99 -2.09 -1.55
C GLU A 116 11.27 -0.95 -2.55
N LEU A 117 10.23 -0.56 -3.31
CA LEU A 117 10.31 0.48 -4.32
C LEU A 117 10.45 1.86 -3.70
N LEU A 118 9.71 2.15 -2.63
CA LEU A 118 9.75 3.43 -1.94
C LEU A 118 11.04 3.60 -1.12
N ASP A 119 11.56 2.54 -0.52
CA ASP A 119 12.91 2.54 0.07
C ASP A 119 13.97 2.83 -1.00
N SER A 120 13.88 2.15 -2.15
CA SER A 120 14.74 2.42 -3.30
C SER A 120 14.65 3.87 -3.79
N ALA A 121 13.46 4.50 -3.70
CA ALA A 121 13.27 5.91 -4.01
C ALA A 121 13.94 6.81 -2.96
N LYS A 122 13.75 6.52 -1.67
CA LYS A 122 14.32 7.26 -0.53
C LYS A 122 15.85 7.27 -0.57
N GLU A 123 16.46 6.14 -0.91
CA GLU A 123 17.91 6.03 -1.08
C GLU A 123 18.46 6.98 -2.15
N LYS A 124 17.75 7.09 -3.27
CA LYS A 124 18.15 7.85 -4.47
C LYS A 124 17.69 9.32 -4.44
N ALA A 125 16.82 9.69 -3.51
CA ALA A 125 16.32 11.04 -3.38
C ALA A 125 17.38 11.99 -2.79
N PRO A 126 17.32 13.30 -3.12
CA PRO A 126 18.16 14.30 -2.47
C PRO A 126 18.00 14.25 -0.95
N LYS A 127 19.10 14.24 -0.20
CA LYS A 127 19.07 14.18 1.27
C LYS A 127 18.64 15.54 1.83
N LEU A 128 17.91 15.49 2.94
CA LEU A 128 17.48 16.68 3.68
C LEU A 128 18.63 17.25 4.50
N ASP A 129 18.66 18.57 4.61
CA ASP A 129 19.45 19.26 5.62
C ASP A 129 18.78 19.04 6.99
N PRO A 130 19.46 18.39 7.96
CA PRO A 130 18.89 18.09 9.27
C PRO A 130 18.64 19.32 10.15
N GLU A 131 19.20 20.49 9.80
CA GLU A 131 19.00 21.74 10.56
C GLU A 131 17.69 22.44 10.19
N VAL A 132 17.07 22.08 9.06
CA VAL A 132 15.85 22.71 8.56
C VAL A 132 14.62 21.97 9.09
N ASP A 133 13.66 22.74 9.60
CA ASP A 133 12.34 22.23 9.96
C ASP A 133 11.41 22.27 8.75
N TYR A 134 11.12 21.12 8.16
CA TYR A 134 10.26 21.00 6.97
C TYR A 134 8.76 20.94 7.32
N SER A 135 8.40 20.93 8.61
CA SER A 135 7.01 20.66 9.05
C SER A 135 6.07 21.83 8.76
N GLN A 136 6.64 23.00 8.51
CA GLN A 136 5.94 24.25 8.23
C GLN A 136 5.93 24.60 6.73
N LEU A 137 6.45 23.71 5.88
CA LEU A 137 6.46 23.97 4.44
C LEU A 137 5.08 23.69 3.84
N GLU A 138 4.70 24.57 2.92
CA GLU A 138 3.58 24.34 2.02
C GLU A 138 3.85 23.10 1.16
N GLU A 139 2.78 22.40 0.76
CA GLU A 139 2.86 21.16 -0.03
C GLU A 139 3.69 21.32 -1.32
N SER A 140 3.54 22.46 -2.00
CA SER A 140 4.30 22.79 -3.22
C SER A 140 5.82 22.94 -3.02
N GLN A 141 6.26 23.10 -1.78
CA GLN A 141 7.67 23.26 -1.39
C GLN A 141 8.22 22.00 -0.73
N MET A 142 7.40 20.95 -0.60
CA MET A 142 7.78 19.75 0.11
C MET A 142 8.94 19.03 -0.59
N PRO A 143 10.03 18.72 0.13
CA PRO A 143 11.12 17.96 -0.45
C PRO A 143 10.68 16.56 -0.88
N PRO A 144 11.29 15.97 -1.93
CA PRO A 144 10.99 14.62 -2.38
C PRO A 144 10.99 13.54 -1.29
N VAL A 145 11.94 13.62 -0.35
CA VAL A 145 12.05 12.65 0.75
C VAL A 145 10.81 12.66 1.63
N CYS A 146 10.18 13.80 1.86
CA CYS A 146 8.95 13.86 2.66
C CYS A 146 7.78 13.16 1.95
N MET A 147 7.63 13.36 0.63
CA MET A 147 6.62 12.67 -0.18
C MET A 147 6.84 11.15 -0.18
N ILE A 148 8.10 10.74 -0.36
CA ILE A 148 8.48 9.32 -0.35
C ILE A 148 8.21 8.69 1.02
N ASN A 149 8.61 9.36 2.10
CA ASN A 149 8.41 8.85 3.46
C ASN A 149 6.94 8.77 3.84
N ALA A 150 6.11 9.72 3.37
CA ALA A 150 4.66 9.64 3.56
C ALA A 150 4.11 8.33 2.95
N ASN A 151 4.37 8.07 1.68
CA ASN A 151 3.91 6.85 1.02
C ASN A 151 4.54 5.58 1.60
N LEU A 152 5.81 5.65 2.01
CA LEU A 152 6.51 4.51 2.62
C LEU A 152 5.90 4.16 3.98
N SER A 153 5.62 5.18 4.81
CA SER A 153 4.93 4.99 6.10
C SER A 153 3.55 4.37 5.90
N ILE A 154 2.78 4.84 4.91
CA ILE A 154 1.47 4.27 4.56
C ILE A 154 1.60 2.81 4.11
N ALA A 155 2.60 2.48 3.29
CA ALA A 155 2.83 1.11 2.85
C ALA A 155 3.12 0.16 4.03
N TRP A 156 3.94 0.60 4.99
CA TRP A 156 4.17 -0.13 6.24
C TRP A 156 2.90 -0.25 7.08
N ALA A 157 2.15 0.84 7.26
CA ALA A 157 0.90 0.84 8.02
C ALA A 157 -0.13 -0.14 7.45
N LEU A 158 -0.35 -0.14 6.14
CA LEU A 158 -1.27 -1.06 5.47
C LEU A 158 -0.78 -2.51 5.50
N SER A 159 0.54 -2.75 5.46
CA SER A 159 1.10 -4.07 5.74
C SER A 159 0.83 -4.51 7.19
N GLY A 160 0.86 -3.57 8.13
CA GLY A 160 0.50 -3.80 9.54
C GLY A 160 -0.98 -4.17 9.68
N ASN A 161 -1.89 -3.42 9.04
CA ASN A 161 -3.33 -3.72 9.02
C ASN A 161 -3.59 -5.13 8.49
N ASN A 162 -2.96 -5.52 7.38
CA ASN A 162 -3.10 -6.85 6.84
C ASN A 162 -2.65 -7.95 7.83
N ALA A 163 -1.52 -7.77 8.50
CA ALA A 163 -1.05 -8.72 9.51
C ALA A 163 -1.95 -8.75 10.76
N PHE A 164 -2.50 -7.59 11.15
CA PHE A 164 -3.45 -7.49 12.26
C PHE A 164 -4.75 -8.23 11.96
N ASP A 165 -5.29 -8.03 10.75
CA ASP A 165 -6.49 -8.72 10.26
C ASP A 165 -6.29 -10.23 10.18
N GLU A 166 -5.10 -10.70 9.74
CA GLU A 166 -4.73 -12.12 9.77
C GLU A 166 -4.66 -12.70 11.20
N GLY A 167 -4.39 -11.86 12.21
CA GLY A 167 -4.34 -12.25 13.62
C GLY A 167 -5.72 -12.36 14.29
N GLN A 168 -6.72 -11.62 13.79
CA GLN A 168 -8.05 -11.56 14.42
C GLN A 168 -8.74 -12.92 14.61
N PRO A 169 -8.75 -13.84 13.62
CA PRO A 169 -9.37 -15.15 13.79
C PRO A 169 -8.79 -15.96 14.95
N PHE A 170 -7.46 -15.88 15.17
CA PHE A 170 -6.80 -16.57 16.28
C PHE A 170 -7.20 -15.99 17.63
N LEU A 171 -7.33 -14.65 17.73
CA LEU A 171 -7.79 -14.00 18.95
C LEU A 171 -9.25 -14.34 19.25
N GLU A 172 -10.12 -14.37 18.24
CA GLU A 172 -11.52 -14.79 18.37
C GLU A 172 -11.62 -16.26 18.83
N GLU A 173 -10.87 -17.17 18.21
CA GLU A 173 -10.84 -18.59 18.57
C GLU A 173 -10.30 -18.80 20.00
N PHE A 174 -9.22 -18.11 20.35
CA PHE A 174 -8.62 -18.16 21.69
C PHE A 174 -9.64 -17.76 22.78
N ARG A 175 -10.35 -16.64 22.57
CA ARG A 175 -11.42 -16.20 23.47
C ARG A 175 -12.57 -17.20 23.55
N ALA A 176 -12.93 -17.85 22.44
CA ALA A 176 -13.97 -18.87 22.40
C ALA A 176 -13.57 -20.14 23.18
N VAL A 177 -12.29 -20.55 23.12
CA VAL A 177 -11.76 -21.66 23.93
C VAL A 177 -11.80 -21.30 25.42
N LEU A 178 -11.34 -20.10 25.80
CA LEU A 178 -11.43 -19.62 27.19
C LEU A 178 -12.87 -19.60 27.71
N ALA A 179 -13.82 -19.14 26.90
CA ALA A 179 -15.25 -19.18 27.24
C ALA A 179 -15.74 -20.62 27.43
N SER A 180 -15.34 -21.54 26.55
CA SER A 180 -15.71 -22.96 26.66
C SER A 180 -15.19 -23.62 27.94
N MET A 181 -13.99 -23.23 28.39
CA MET A 181 -13.40 -23.73 29.65
C MET A 181 -14.24 -23.39 30.88
N THR A 182 -14.98 -22.28 30.87
CA THR A 182 -15.89 -21.93 31.98
C THR A 182 -17.08 -22.88 32.12
N THR A 183 -17.39 -23.63 31.05
CA THR A 183 -18.50 -24.59 30.99
C THR A 183 -18.04 -26.05 31.05
N ALA A 184 -16.73 -26.28 31.15
CA ALA A 184 -16.16 -27.62 31.21
C ALA A 184 -16.64 -28.34 32.49
N LYS A 185 -17.30 -29.48 32.31
CA LYS A 185 -17.86 -30.27 33.43
C LYS A 185 -16.85 -31.23 34.06
N THR A 186 -15.77 -31.55 33.35
CA THR A 186 -14.80 -32.55 33.78
C THR A 186 -13.37 -31.99 33.73
N PRO A 187 -12.47 -32.44 34.62
CA PRO A 187 -11.05 -32.07 34.56
C PRO A 187 -10.39 -32.44 33.23
N THR A 188 -10.77 -33.56 32.62
CA THR A 188 -10.24 -33.99 31.32
C THR A 188 -10.63 -33.03 30.20
N ALA A 189 -11.90 -32.63 30.11
CA ALA A 189 -12.34 -31.67 29.08
C ALA A 189 -11.66 -30.30 29.28
N TYR A 190 -11.45 -29.88 30.53
CA TYR A 190 -10.71 -28.66 30.83
C TYR A 190 -9.25 -28.77 30.38
N ALA A 191 -8.58 -29.89 30.65
CA ALA A 191 -7.19 -30.12 30.24
C ALA A 191 -7.03 -30.17 28.71
N ASP A 192 -7.98 -30.78 28.00
CA ASP A 192 -7.97 -30.83 26.54
C ASP A 192 -8.08 -29.42 25.93
N LEU A 193 -8.99 -28.59 26.46
CA LEU A 193 -9.14 -27.18 26.05
C LEU A 193 -7.90 -26.34 26.39
N LEU A 194 -7.30 -26.56 27.57
CA LEU A 194 -6.06 -25.88 27.95
C LEU A 194 -4.92 -26.24 26.98
N GLY A 195 -4.86 -27.50 26.53
CA GLY A 195 -3.89 -27.96 25.55
C GLY A 195 -4.05 -27.33 24.16
N SER A 196 -5.27 -26.91 23.78
CA SER A 196 -5.51 -26.26 22.49
C SER A 196 -5.21 -24.76 22.47
N LEU A 197 -5.11 -24.10 23.64
CA LEU A 197 -4.86 -22.65 23.71
C LEU A 197 -3.47 -22.26 23.17
N GLN A 198 -2.43 -23.01 23.51
CA GLN A 198 -1.05 -22.66 23.16
C GLN A 198 -0.82 -22.52 21.65
N PRO A 199 -1.19 -23.48 20.78
CA PRO A 199 -0.96 -23.32 19.34
C PRO A 199 -1.73 -22.14 18.73
N ILE A 200 -2.96 -21.88 19.20
CA ILE A 200 -3.75 -20.72 18.75
C ILE A 200 -3.06 -19.42 19.17
N ALA A 201 -2.58 -19.35 20.42
CA ALA A 201 -1.85 -18.20 20.94
C ALA A 201 -0.55 -17.96 20.16
N ASP A 202 0.24 -19.00 19.91
CA ASP A 202 1.52 -18.89 19.20
C ASP A 202 1.32 -18.32 17.78
N ASP A 203 0.33 -18.83 17.04
CA ASP A 203 0.00 -18.36 15.71
C ASP A 203 -0.52 -16.90 15.74
N GLY A 204 -1.42 -16.57 16.66
CA GLY A 204 -1.93 -15.21 16.83
C GLY A 204 -0.84 -14.21 17.22
N ILE A 205 0.04 -14.56 18.17
CA ILE A 205 1.17 -13.73 18.61
C ILE A 205 2.09 -13.44 17.43
N ALA A 206 2.39 -14.42 16.58
CA ALA A 206 3.23 -14.20 15.41
C ALA A 206 2.63 -13.15 14.44
N LYS A 207 1.31 -13.18 14.24
CA LYS A 207 0.59 -12.21 13.38
C LYS A 207 0.59 -10.81 13.98
N PHE A 208 0.21 -10.67 15.25
CA PHE A 208 0.17 -9.36 15.91
C PHE A 208 1.57 -8.77 16.12
N THR A 209 2.60 -9.60 16.32
CA THR A 209 3.99 -9.12 16.37
C THR A 209 4.40 -8.49 15.04
N LYS A 210 4.11 -9.17 13.92
CA LYS A 210 4.36 -8.62 12.58
C LYS A 210 3.59 -7.31 12.33
N ALA A 211 2.34 -7.24 12.80
CA ALA A 211 1.54 -6.01 12.70
C ALA A 211 2.19 -4.86 13.49
N LYS A 212 2.56 -5.12 14.75
CA LYS A 212 3.23 -4.16 15.62
C LYS A 212 4.54 -3.64 15.02
N GLU A 213 5.41 -4.54 14.55
CA GLU A 213 6.67 -4.18 13.90
C GLU A 213 6.45 -3.25 12.69
N ALA A 214 5.42 -3.53 11.90
CA ALA A 214 5.08 -2.70 10.74
C ALA A 214 4.57 -1.31 11.15
N TYR A 215 3.72 -1.21 12.18
CA TYR A 215 3.27 0.08 12.71
C TYR A 215 4.41 0.89 13.33
N ASP A 216 5.27 0.25 14.12
CA ASP A 216 6.46 0.87 14.70
C ASP A 216 7.38 1.41 13.61
N LYS A 217 7.56 0.66 12.51
CA LYS A 217 8.37 1.11 11.38
C LYS A 217 7.72 2.30 10.66
N ALA A 218 6.41 2.26 10.44
CA ALA A 218 5.65 3.38 9.86
C ALA A 218 5.79 4.66 10.70
N LEU A 219 5.77 4.53 12.03
CA LEU A 219 5.95 5.63 12.97
C LEU A 219 7.39 6.14 12.98
N GLU A 220 8.38 5.25 12.96
CA GLU A 220 9.81 5.60 12.83
C GLU A 220 10.04 6.47 11.59
N ILE A 221 9.53 6.05 10.42
CA ILE A 221 9.69 6.79 9.15
C ILE A 221 9.06 8.17 9.20
N ARG A 222 7.89 8.32 9.84
CA ARG A 222 7.24 9.64 10.03
C ARG A 222 8.03 10.55 10.94
N ASN A 223 8.65 9.99 11.98
CA ASN A 223 9.44 10.75 12.95
C ASN A 223 10.88 11.04 12.47
N GLU A 224 11.39 10.29 11.49
CA GLU A 224 12.78 10.37 11.02
C GLU A 224 13.13 11.74 10.43
N PHE A 225 12.13 12.47 9.94
CA PHE A 225 12.30 13.81 9.41
C PHE A 225 11.11 14.65 9.84
N LYS A 226 11.34 15.92 10.20
CA LYS A 226 10.30 16.89 10.54
C LYS A 226 9.49 17.27 9.29
N CYS A 227 9.00 16.29 8.54
CA CYS A 227 8.05 16.50 7.46
C CYS A 227 6.67 16.79 8.06
N PRO A 228 5.77 17.48 7.34
CA PRO A 228 4.41 17.66 7.81
C PRO A 228 3.74 16.31 8.05
N ASP A 229 3.13 16.12 9.22
CA ASP A 229 2.31 14.95 9.51
C ASP A 229 0.84 15.30 9.28
N PRO A 230 0.25 14.89 8.14
CA PRO A 230 -1.13 15.23 7.87
C PRO A 230 -2.05 14.51 8.86
N HIS A 231 -2.96 15.29 9.47
CA HIS A 231 -4.15 14.79 10.18
C HIS A 231 -3.91 13.85 11.37
N GLY A 232 -2.77 13.97 12.07
CA GLY A 232 -2.50 13.15 13.26
C GLY A 232 -2.25 11.68 12.95
N ALA A 233 -1.77 11.37 11.75
CA ALA A 233 -1.49 10.01 11.34
C ALA A 233 -0.43 9.32 12.23
N ALA A 234 0.52 10.06 12.81
CA ALA A 234 1.44 9.49 13.80
C ALA A 234 0.72 9.00 15.08
N GLU A 235 -0.30 9.72 15.55
CA GLU A 235 -1.10 9.32 16.71
C GLU A 235 -1.92 8.05 16.38
N ALA A 236 -2.55 8.00 15.21
CA ALA A 236 -3.28 6.82 14.75
C ALA A 236 -2.37 5.58 14.64
N LEU A 237 -1.13 5.74 14.18
CA LEU A 237 -0.15 4.64 14.13
C LEU A 237 0.30 4.18 15.52
N ALA A 238 0.47 5.11 16.45
CA ALA A 238 0.79 4.77 17.84
C ALA A 238 -0.36 3.98 18.48
N GLU A 239 -1.61 4.38 18.25
CA GLU A 239 -2.80 3.65 18.70
C GLU A 239 -2.87 2.25 18.07
N ALA A 240 -2.62 2.12 16.77
CA ALA A 240 -2.60 0.83 16.08
C ALA A 240 -1.49 -0.10 16.60
N SER A 241 -0.28 0.43 16.85
CA SER A 241 0.81 -0.32 17.47
C SER A 241 0.43 -0.80 18.87
N GLN A 242 -0.19 0.06 19.68
CA GLN A 242 -0.65 -0.32 21.01
C GLN A 242 -1.73 -1.41 20.95
N LYS A 243 -2.71 -1.31 20.05
CA LYS A 243 -3.74 -2.35 19.87
C LYS A 243 -3.13 -3.71 19.51
N ALA A 244 -2.10 -3.73 18.66
CA ALA A 244 -1.37 -4.95 18.35
C ALA A 244 -0.64 -5.50 19.58
N GLN A 245 -0.04 -4.65 20.40
CA GLN A 245 0.58 -5.05 21.67
C GLN A 245 -0.44 -5.62 22.66
N ASP A 246 -1.61 -4.98 22.81
CA ASP A 246 -2.66 -5.45 23.71
C ASP A 246 -3.14 -6.86 23.32
N ALA A 247 -3.26 -7.13 22.02
CA ALA A 247 -3.60 -8.47 21.51
C ALA A 247 -2.50 -9.51 21.80
N ILE A 248 -1.22 -9.12 21.68
CA ILE A 248 -0.08 -9.98 22.06
C ILE A 248 -0.14 -10.30 23.57
N ASP A 249 -0.39 -9.29 24.40
CA ASP A 249 -0.42 -9.44 25.85
C ASP A 249 -1.57 -10.35 26.30
N GLU A 250 -2.74 -10.23 25.67
CA GLU A 250 -3.91 -11.08 25.91
C GLU A 250 -3.63 -12.55 25.58
N LEU A 251 -3.00 -12.83 24.44
CA LEU A 251 -2.64 -14.19 24.04
C LEU A 251 -1.49 -14.76 24.88
N SER A 252 -0.54 -13.92 25.30
CA SER A 252 0.66 -14.37 26.03
C SER A 252 0.38 -14.67 27.50
N ASN A 253 -0.56 -13.96 28.12
CA ASN A 253 -0.88 -14.09 29.54
C ASN A 253 -2.39 -14.23 29.76
N PRO A 254 -3.00 -15.35 29.31
CA PRO A 254 -4.43 -15.55 29.47
C PRO A 254 -4.85 -15.60 30.94
N GLN A 255 -5.96 -14.94 31.25
CA GLN A 255 -6.65 -15.16 32.52
C GLN A 255 -7.45 -16.46 32.43
N LEU A 256 -6.86 -17.55 32.91
CA LEU A 256 -7.51 -18.86 32.91
C LEU A 256 -8.66 -18.92 33.94
N PRO A 257 -9.84 -19.45 33.58
CA PRO A 257 -10.88 -19.73 34.55
C PRO A 257 -10.43 -20.83 35.53
N PRO A 258 -10.99 -20.91 36.75
CA PRO A 258 -10.65 -21.99 37.67
C PRO A 258 -11.11 -23.35 37.11
N PRO A 259 -10.34 -24.45 37.34
CA PRO A 259 -10.75 -25.77 36.89
C PRO A 259 -12.03 -26.22 37.62
N PRO A 260 -12.89 -27.04 36.98
CA PRO A 260 -14.05 -27.61 37.66
C PRO A 260 -13.59 -28.41 38.87
N GLN A 261 -14.18 -28.12 40.03
CA GLN A 261 -13.94 -28.92 41.23
C GLN A 261 -14.53 -30.31 40.97
N GLU A 262 -13.76 -31.37 41.22
CA GLU A 262 -14.32 -32.70 41.36
C GLU A 262 -15.39 -32.59 42.45
N GLN A 263 -16.66 -32.63 42.05
CA GLN A 263 -17.72 -32.91 43.00
C GLN A 263 -17.33 -34.25 43.59
N GLN A 264 -16.84 -34.22 44.83
CA GLN A 264 -16.86 -35.41 45.65
C GLN A 264 -18.34 -35.76 45.69
N GLU A 265 -18.75 -36.69 44.83
CA GLU A 265 -19.90 -37.51 45.09
C GLU A 265 -19.64 -38.05 46.49
N GLU A 266 -20.21 -37.39 47.49
CA GLU A 266 -20.46 -38.05 48.76
C GLU A 266 -21.18 -39.31 48.35
N GLU A 267 -20.47 -40.44 48.41
CA GLU A 267 -21.06 -41.78 48.46
C GLU A 267 -22.12 -41.70 49.56
N GLN A 268 -23.34 -41.33 49.19
CA GLN A 268 -24.51 -41.63 49.97
C GLN A 268 -24.58 -43.14 49.92
N GLU A 269 -23.98 -43.74 50.94
CA GLU A 269 -24.13 -45.13 51.32
C GLU A 269 -25.61 -45.48 51.13
N PRO A 270 -25.95 -46.41 50.23
CA PRO A 270 -27.35 -46.71 49.95
C PRO A 270 -28.00 -47.17 51.25
N GLU A 271 -28.98 -46.40 51.75
CA GLU A 271 -29.85 -46.88 52.81
C GLU A 271 -30.45 -48.23 52.36
N PRO A 272 -30.42 -49.26 53.21
CA PRO A 272 -31.00 -50.55 52.86
C PRO A 272 -32.52 -50.40 52.72
N ASP A 273 -32.98 -50.42 51.46
CA ASP A 273 -34.38 -50.44 51.08
C ASP A 273 -35.02 -51.76 51.55
N GLN A 274 -35.79 -51.68 52.64
CA GLN A 274 -36.80 -52.66 53.02
C GLN A 274 -38.14 -52.18 52.49
N GLY A 275 -38.60 -52.74 51.37
CA GLY A 275 -39.88 -52.37 50.78
C GLY A 275 -40.41 -53.41 49.82
N GLU A 276 -40.97 -54.50 50.37
CA GLU A 276 -41.76 -55.49 49.64
C GLU A 276 -42.94 -54.85 48.88
N GLY A 277 -43.08 -55.25 47.62
CA GLY A 277 -44.38 -55.55 46.99
C GLY A 277 -45.13 -54.40 46.33
N ASN A 278 -45.19 -54.42 44.99
CA ASN A 278 -46.48 -54.62 44.34
C ASN A 278 -46.32 -55.06 42.87
N GLU A 279 -47.07 -56.09 42.52
CA GLU A 279 -47.28 -56.58 41.14
C GLU A 279 -48.36 -55.75 40.44
N GLY A 280 -48.30 -55.71 39.10
CA GLY A 280 -49.33 -55.20 38.20
C GLY A 280 -48.82 -54.03 37.33
N GLU A 281 -49.11 -53.90 36.05
CA GLU A 281 -49.95 -54.64 35.11
C GLU A 281 -49.61 -54.10 33.69
N GLN A 282 -50.14 -54.75 32.66
CA GLN A 282 -49.80 -54.66 31.24
C GLN A 282 -50.27 -53.37 30.51
N GLY A 283 -49.65 -53.09 29.36
CA GLY A 283 -50.20 -52.29 28.26
C GLY A 283 -49.11 -51.93 27.23
N GLN A 284 -48.96 -52.65 26.10
CA GLN A 284 -49.51 -52.30 24.77
C GLN A 284 -49.33 -50.80 24.46
N GLY A 285 -48.52 -50.31 23.52
CA GLY A 285 -48.16 -50.79 22.18
C GLY A 285 -48.80 -49.84 21.17
N GLU A 286 -48.02 -49.06 20.40
CA GLU A 286 -48.49 -48.52 19.11
C GLU A 286 -47.34 -47.97 18.25
N GLN A 287 -47.44 -48.34 16.96
CA GLN A 287 -46.59 -47.99 15.82
C GLN A 287 -47.15 -46.76 15.08
N GLY A 288 -46.30 -46.11 14.29
CA GLY A 288 -46.66 -45.17 13.20
C GLY A 288 -45.40 -44.40 12.80
N GLU A 289 -44.63 -44.76 11.76
CA GLU A 289 -44.89 -44.77 10.30
C GLU A 289 -45.36 -43.43 9.70
N GLY A 290 -44.58 -42.92 8.73
CA GLY A 290 -44.93 -41.85 7.79
C GLY A 290 -44.08 -40.58 7.94
N GLY A 291 -43.35 -40.07 6.95
CA GLY A 291 -43.25 -40.44 5.54
C GLY A 291 -42.08 -39.73 4.87
N GLN A 292 -41.60 -40.35 3.80
CA GLN A 292 -40.76 -39.75 2.76
C GLN A 292 -41.68 -39.04 1.77
N ASP A 293 -41.25 -37.90 1.23
CA ASP A 293 -41.59 -37.51 -0.14
C ASP A 293 -40.43 -36.67 -0.72
N GLU A 294 -39.89 -37.18 -1.82
CA GLU A 294 -38.98 -36.52 -2.75
C GLU A 294 -39.76 -35.54 -3.64
N GLN A 295 -39.17 -34.39 -3.99
CA GLN A 295 -39.39 -33.85 -5.33
C GLN A 295 -38.24 -32.92 -5.78
N GLU A 296 -37.46 -33.45 -6.73
CA GLU A 296 -36.62 -32.70 -7.66
C GLU A 296 -37.48 -31.82 -8.59
N SER A 297 -37.01 -30.60 -8.90
CA SER A 297 -36.64 -30.22 -10.28
C SER A 297 -36.27 -28.74 -10.41
N PRO A 298 -35.50 -28.36 -11.46
CA PRO A 298 -34.64 -27.18 -11.48
C PRO A 298 -35.30 -25.97 -12.16
N ALA A 299 -34.85 -24.77 -11.80
CA ALA A 299 -35.10 -23.55 -12.58
C ALA A 299 -33.83 -22.71 -12.67
N GLU A 300 -33.66 -22.12 -13.84
CA GLU A 300 -32.49 -21.47 -14.43
C GLU A 300 -32.04 -20.18 -13.69
N PRO A 301 -30.78 -19.74 -13.85
CA PRO A 301 -30.36 -18.42 -13.36
C PRO A 301 -30.75 -17.33 -14.37
N ASP A 302 -31.68 -16.47 -13.96
CA ASP A 302 -31.98 -15.18 -14.60
C ASP A 302 -30.94 -14.15 -14.16
N ASP A 303 -30.14 -13.65 -15.12
CA ASP A 303 -29.23 -12.52 -14.96
C ASP A 303 -30.02 -11.21 -14.87
N ASN A 304 -30.17 -10.66 -13.66
CA ASN A 304 -30.58 -9.27 -13.49
C ASN A 304 -29.94 -8.65 -12.23
N PRO A 305 -29.05 -7.64 -12.35
CA PRO A 305 -28.49 -6.92 -11.21
C PRO A 305 -29.49 -5.86 -10.75
N GLY A 306 -30.49 -6.30 -9.98
CA GLY A 306 -31.37 -5.41 -9.23
C GLY A 306 -30.82 -5.19 -7.83
N GLU A 307 -30.68 -3.92 -7.43
CA GLU A 307 -30.38 -3.49 -6.07
C GLU A 307 -31.27 -4.21 -5.05
N SER A 308 -30.70 -5.21 -4.36
CA SER A 308 -31.34 -5.87 -3.24
C SER A 308 -31.25 -4.96 -2.01
N SER A 309 -32.17 -4.01 -1.93
CA SER A 309 -32.59 -3.43 -0.66
C SER A 309 -33.47 -4.46 0.06
N GLY A 310 -32.89 -5.25 0.96
CA GLY A 310 -33.67 -6.30 1.62
C GLY A 310 -32.90 -7.02 2.72
N GLY A 311 -33.35 -6.85 3.95
CA GLY A 311 -32.96 -7.69 5.09
C GLY A 311 -32.54 -6.93 6.34
N GLY A 312 -33.42 -6.07 6.88
CA GLY A 312 -33.27 -5.54 8.24
C GLY A 312 -33.56 -6.63 9.27
N GLY A 313 -32.69 -7.65 9.36
CA GLY A 313 -32.61 -8.49 10.54
C GLY A 313 -32.08 -7.63 11.68
N ASN A 314 -32.72 -7.70 12.86
CA ASN A 314 -32.15 -7.10 14.06
C ASN A 314 -30.81 -7.79 14.34
N LEU A 315 -29.73 -7.15 13.93
CA LEU A 315 -28.38 -7.53 14.33
C LEU A 315 -28.31 -7.49 15.85
N THR A 316 -27.60 -8.44 16.43
CA THR A 316 -27.25 -8.34 17.84
C THR A 316 -26.43 -7.07 18.09
N PRO A 317 -26.47 -6.46 19.29
CA PRO A 317 -25.68 -5.27 19.60
C PRO A 317 -24.19 -5.42 19.23
N ASP A 318 -23.64 -6.63 19.38
CA ASP A 318 -22.25 -6.94 19.05
C ASP A 318 -22.00 -6.97 17.53
N GLU A 319 -22.91 -7.54 16.74
CA GLU A 319 -22.82 -7.51 15.28
C GLU A 319 -22.96 -6.09 14.71
N GLN A 320 -23.78 -5.25 15.36
CA GLN A 320 -23.93 -3.86 14.98
C GLN A 320 -22.65 -3.06 15.28
N ALA A 321 -22.05 -3.24 16.46
CA ALA A 321 -20.77 -2.64 16.80
C ALA A 321 -19.64 -3.09 15.84
N ARG A 322 -19.66 -4.36 15.42
CA ARG A 322 -18.72 -4.90 14.42
C ARG A 322 -18.91 -4.29 13.04
N GLN A 323 -20.14 -4.10 12.59
CA GLN A 323 -20.43 -3.42 11.32
C GLN A 323 -19.99 -1.96 11.36
N ASP A 324 -20.24 -1.26 12.46
CA ASP A 324 -19.83 0.14 12.63
C ASP A 324 -18.30 0.27 12.61
N LEU A 325 -17.58 -0.64 13.28
CA LEU A 325 -16.10 -0.68 13.26
C LEU A 325 -15.55 -0.92 11.85
N LEU A 326 -16.12 -1.88 11.11
CA LEU A 326 -15.73 -2.16 9.71
C LEU A 326 -16.02 -0.96 8.80
N HIS A 327 -17.16 -0.31 8.99
CA HIS A 327 -17.50 0.89 8.24
C HIS A 327 -16.53 2.03 8.55
N GLU A 328 -16.14 2.19 9.81
CA GLU A 328 -15.20 3.21 10.24
C GLU A 328 -13.78 2.95 9.72
N GLN A 329 -13.31 1.70 9.75
CA GLN A 329 -12.04 1.30 9.13
C GLN A 329 -12.04 1.49 7.61
N ASN A 330 -13.11 1.10 6.93
CA ASN A 330 -13.25 1.34 5.48
C ASN A 330 -13.24 2.83 5.15
N LYS A 331 -13.85 3.67 6.00
CA LYS A 331 -13.84 5.12 5.88
C LYS A 331 -12.48 5.73 6.21
N ALA A 332 -11.73 5.16 7.15
CA ALA A 332 -10.35 5.56 7.43
C ALA A 332 -9.43 5.22 6.25
N GLY A 333 -9.52 4.00 5.71
CA GLY A 333 -8.77 3.59 4.52
C GLY A 333 -9.17 4.34 3.24
N GLN A 334 -10.43 4.78 3.12
CA GLN A 334 -10.84 5.72 2.08
C GLN A 334 -10.24 7.10 2.29
N ARG A 335 -10.28 7.66 3.50
CA ARG A 335 -9.66 8.97 3.80
C ARG A 335 -8.16 8.98 3.54
N GLU A 336 -7.47 7.88 3.85
CA GLU A 336 -6.04 7.73 3.58
C GLU A 336 -5.76 7.54 2.07
N ARG A 337 -6.64 6.83 1.34
CA ARG A 337 -6.61 6.80 -0.13
C ARG A 337 -6.86 8.19 -0.73
N ASP A 338 -7.88 8.90 -0.30
CA ASP A 338 -8.20 10.25 -0.79
C ASP A 338 -7.03 11.22 -0.53
N ALA A 339 -6.37 11.09 0.63
CA ALA A 339 -5.17 11.87 0.97
C ALA A 339 -3.97 11.53 0.07
N THR A 340 -3.78 10.25 -0.30
CA THR A 340 -2.70 9.83 -1.22
C THR A 340 -3.00 10.11 -2.68
N GLU A 341 -4.27 10.06 -3.10
CA GLU A 341 -4.71 10.43 -4.45
C GLU A 341 -4.61 11.94 -4.70
N GLY A 342 -4.90 12.78 -3.68
CA GLY A 342 -4.66 14.22 -3.74
C GLY A 342 -3.20 14.58 -4.05
N TYR A 343 -2.27 13.77 -3.54
CA TYR A 343 -0.83 13.94 -3.70
C TYR A 343 -0.33 13.72 -5.14
N MET A 344 -1.02 12.88 -5.93
CA MET A 344 -0.64 12.60 -7.33
C MET A 344 -1.35 13.52 -8.33
N GLY A 345 -2.50 14.09 -7.96
CA GLY A 345 -3.31 14.94 -8.82
C GLY A 345 -2.86 16.41 -8.93
N GLY A 346 -2.03 16.89 -8.00
CA GLY A 346 -1.63 18.30 -7.89
C GLY A 346 -0.31 18.69 -8.58
N TYR A 347 0.53 17.73 -8.95
CA TYR A 347 1.78 18.03 -9.64
C TYR A 347 1.51 18.21 -11.14
N GLU A 348 0.84 19.30 -11.51
CA GLU A 348 1.22 20.01 -12.75
C GLU A 348 2.68 20.44 -12.55
N TYR A 349 3.59 19.51 -12.87
CA TYR A 349 5.01 19.74 -12.91
C TYR A 349 5.22 20.70 -14.08
N THR A 350 4.99 22.00 -13.89
CA THR A 350 5.64 23.01 -14.71
C THR A 350 7.12 22.80 -14.47
N PRO A 351 7.89 22.25 -15.42
CA PRO A 351 9.31 22.11 -15.21
C PRO A 351 9.83 23.52 -15.02
N LYS A 352 10.31 23.85 -13.81
CA LYS A 352 11.21 24.99 -13.66
C LYS A 352 12.37 24.68 -14.59
N GLN A 353 12.39 25.39 -15.71
CA GLN A 353 13.53 25.41 -16.62
C GLN A 353 14.70 25.94 -15.80
N TRP A 354 15.71 25.10 -15.59
CA TRP A 354 17.02 25.52 -15.13
C TRP A 354 17.79 26.11 -16.31
#